data_AF-A0AAV4BXH1-F1
#
_entry.id   AF-A0AAV4BXH1-F1
#
_cell.length_a   1.000
_cell.length_b   1.000
_cell.length_c   1.000
_cell.angle_alpha   90.00
_cell.angle_beta   90.00
_cell.angle_gamma   90.00
#
_symmetry.space_group_name_H-M   'P 1'
#
loop_
_entity.id
_entity.type
_entity.pdbx_description
1 polymer ?
#
loop_
_entity_poly.entity_id
_entity_poly.type
_entity_poly.pdbx_seq_one_letter_code
_entity_poly.pdbx_strand_id
1 'polypeptide(L)'
;MGRKLSEPNVFEQTTGSVGKCSSPLPESSFMLPFAHAHYLWWRFKIASKGTCGPPPAKKSKTCGSGRHKKEWESPDFEKGRYAGLIKPSSEGPTHTFCIPCRKSIKVTASGVYDFRAHFDTQALKKCVEKSKTYRSMDEHFQPAAAVKPTPSNATEAEVMFCHFVAEHNLSPLVADHFTDLVKKMFPQCTVAKEFACKRTKTTMVIKDTLAPHYTLPVIEAMRNGPFTIMIDE
;
A
#
# COMPACT_ATOMS: atom_id res chain seq x y z
N MET A 1 7.10 9.91 66.67
CA MET A 1 7.64 11.23 66.30
C MET A 1 7.86 11.19 64.78
N GLY A 2 6.98 11.66 63.92
CA GLY A 2 6.29 12.94 63.93
C GLY A 2 6.98 13.90 62.97
N ARG A 3 6.72 13.77 61.66
CA ARG A 3 6.55 14.90 60.73
C ARG A 3 5.83 14.43 59.46
N LYS A 4 4.87 15.25 59.06
CA LYS A 4 3.80 15.11 58.06
C LYS A 4 4.11 16.05 56.88
N LEU A 5 3.50 15.74 55.72
CA LEU A 5 3.08 16.63 54.62
C LEU A 5 4.22 17.19 53.73
N SER A 6 4.09 17.33 52.41
CA SER A 6 2.91 17.56 51.56
C SER A 6 3.17 17.26 50.07
N GLU A 7 2.13 16.79 49.37
CA GLU A 7 1.95 16.92 47.91
C GLU A 7 1.94 18.40 47.47
N PRO A 8 2.00 18.66 46.15
CA PRO A 8 0.83 19.33 45.58
C PRO A 8 0.36 18.75 44.24
N ASN A 9 -0.95 18.54 44.18
CA ASN A 9 -1.76 18.49 42.98
C ASN A 9 -2.34 19.91 42.75
N VAL A 10 -2.12 20.51 41.58
CA VAL A 10 -2.88 21.70 41.15
C VAL A 10 -3.39 21.46 39.75
N PHE A 11 -4.69 21.17 39.71
CA PHE A 11 -5.58 21.25 38.57
C PHE A 11 -6.22 22.65 38.60
N GLU A 12 -5.94 23.48 37.60
CA GLU A 12 -6.79 24.64 37.28
C GLU A 12 -7.21 24.55 35.82
N GLN A 13 -8.53 24.52 35.62
CA GLN A 13 -9.18 24.74 34.35
C GLN A 13 -9.35 26.25 34.14
N THR A 14 -8.98 26.74 32.96
CA THR A 14 -9.54 27.98 32.41
C THR A 14 -10.07 27.73 31.00
N THR A 15 -11.37 27.96 30.88
CA THR A 15 -12.14 28.12 29.65
C THR A 15 -11.61 29.26 28.78
N GLY A 16 -11.61 29.13 27.46
CA GLY A 16 -11.39 30.27 26.56
C GLY A 16 -11.11 29.86 25.11
N SER A 17 -12.04 30.21 24.23
CA SER A 17 -12.14 29.80 22.83
C SER A 17 -11.34 30.65 21.84
N VAL A 18 -11.08 30.07 20.66
CA VAL A 18 -10.79 30.70 19.34
C VAL A 18 -9.45 31.41 19.20
N GLY A 19 -8.61 30.93 18.28
CA GLY A 19 -7.47 31.70 17.79
C GLY A 19 -6.64 30.96 16.73
N LYS A 20 -6.91 31.25 15.46
CA LYS A 20 -6.02 30.96 14.32
C LYS A 20 -4.68 31.66 14.53
N CYS A 21 -3.56 30.97 14.33
CA CYS A 21 -2.27 31.62 14.13
C CYS A 21 -1.61 31.07 12.86
N SER A 22 -1.96 31.73 11.76
CA SER A 22 -1.19 31.80 10.53
C SER A 22 -0.26 33.02 10.57
N SER A 23 0.90 32.89 9.92
CA SER A 23 1.80 33.92 9.35
C SER A 23 2.83 34.57 10.31
N PRO A 24 3.82 35.32 9.79
CA PRO A 24 4.78 35.05 8.69
C PRO A 24 6.22 35.47 9.11
N LEU A 25 7.23 35.43 8.21
CA LEU A 25 8.38 36.38 8.08
C LEU A 25 9.41 35.89 7.02
N PRO A 26 10.30 36.74 6.45
CA PRO A 26 10.20 37.11 5.04
C PRO A 26 11.44 36.88 4.15
N GLU A 27 11.21 37.25 2.90
CA GLU A 27 11.97 37.38 1.66
C GLU A 27 13.46 37.79 1.70
N SER A 28 14.24 37.24 0.75
CA SER A 28 14.94 38.01 -0.30
C SER A 28 15.49 37.05 -1.36
N SER A 29 14.89 36.97 -2.55
CA SER A 29 15.28 37.72 -3.75
C SER A 29 16.58 37.23 -4.40
N PHE A 30 16.48 36.57 -5.57
CA PHE A 30 17.33 36.92 -6.72
C PHE A 30 16.68 36.49 -8.04
N MET A 31 16.85 37.37 -9.02
CA MET A 31 16.03 37.56 -10.21
C MET A 31 16.19 36.51 -11.32
N LEU A 32 15.10 36.35 -12.08
CA LEU A 32 15.03 35.86 -13.47
C LEU A 32 15.89 36.73 -14.42
N PRO A 33 16.27 36.22 -15.61
CA PRO A 33 15.43 36.41 -16.82
C PRO A 33 15.37 35.13 -17.69
N PHE A 34 14.20 34.71 -18.22
CA PHE A 34 13.57 35.13 -19.48
C PHE A 34 14.53 35.21 -20.69
N ALA A 35 14.36 34.28 -21.65
CA ALA A 35 14.11 34.54 -23.08
C ALA A 35 14.72 33.48 -24.04
N HIS A 36 13.82 32.76 -24.72
CA HIS A 36 13.68 32.71 -26.20
C HIS A 36 14.68 31.95 -27.09
N ALA A 37 14.09 31.49 -28.21
CA ALA A 37 14.67 31.02 -29.48
C ALA A 37 15.02 29.52 -29.58
N HIS A 38 14.24 28.73 -30.35
CA HIS A 38 14.23 28.60 -31.82
C HIS A 38 15.38 27.75 -32.38
N TYR A 39 14.98 26.63 -33.00
CA TYR A 39 15.61 25.92 -34.13
C TYR A 39 17.06 25.44 -33.97
N LEU A 40 17.27 24.13 -34.16
CA LEU A 40 18.19 23.60 -35.18
C LEU A 40 18.05 22.09 -35.33
N TRP A 41 17.25 21.74 -36.34
CA TRP A 41 17.48 20.63 -37.23
C TRP A 41 18.96 20.58 -37.67
N TRP A 42 19.72 19.53 -37.34
CA TRP A 42 20.61 18.83 -38.27
C TRP A 42 21.31 17.61 -37.65
N ARG A 43 20.95 16.43 -38.20
CA ARG A 43 21.87 15.54 -38.92
C ARG A 43 23.01 14.86 -38.12
N PHE A 44 22.76 13.63 -37.67
CA PHE A 44 23.81 12.60 -37.66
C PHE A 44 23.29 11.31 -38.29
N LYS A 45 23.77 11.04 -39.50
CA LYS A 45 23.52 9.85 -40.30
C LYS A 45 24.84 9.10 -40.35
N ILE A 46 25.01 8.05 -39.55
CA ILE A 46 26.10 7.08 -39.74
C ILE A 46 25.46 5.78 -40.20
N ALA A 47 25.82 5.41 -41.43
CA ALA A 47 25.51 4.16 -42.06
C ALA A 47 26.31 3.02 -41.41
N SER A 48 25.64 1.94 -41.00
CA SER A 48 26.27 0.64 -40.78
C SER A 48 25.75 -0.35 -41.81
N LYS A 49 26.70 -1.00 -42.46
CA LYS A 49 26.58 -1.89 -43.61
C LYS A 49 25.71 -3.11 -43.30
N GLY A 50 24.91 -3.50 -44.30
CA GLY A 50 24.00 -4.63 -44.22
C GLY A 50 24.71 -5.97 -44.12
N THR A 51 24.14 -6.85 -43.29
CA THR A 51 24.33 -8.29 -43.38
C THR A 51 23.09 -8.89 -44.04
N CYS A 52 23.34 -9.73 -45.03
CA CYS A 52 22.33 -10.52 -45.74
C CYS A 52 21.79 -11.62 -44.81
N GLY A 53 20.65 -11.37 -44.20
CA GLY A 53 19.83 -12.42 -43.60
C GLY A 53 19.17 -13.28 -44.67
N PRO A 54 18.89 -14.57 -44.40
CA PRO A 54 18.20 -15.45 -45.35
C PRO A 54 16.84 -14.86 -45.72
N PRO A 55 16.36 -15.09 -46.96
CA PRO A 55 15.12 -14.50 -47.44
C PRO A 55 13.95 -14.90 -46.54
N PRO A 56 12.96 -14.00 -46.31
CA PRO A 56 11.79 -14.35 -45.52
C PRO A 56 11.07 -15.52 -46.19
N ALA A 57 10.83 -16.57 -45.40
CA ALA A 57 10.08 -17.74 -45.84
C ALA A 57 8.76 -17.29 -46.50
N LYS A 58 8.55 -17.72 -47.76
CA LYS A 58 7.29 -17.53 -48.47
C LYS A 58 6.18 -18.13 -47.61
N LYS A 59 5.26 -17.27 -47.13
CA LYS A 59 4.06 -17.72 -46.41
C LYS A 59 3.30 -18.65 -47.36
N SER A 60 3.21 -19.93 -47.03
CA SER A 60 2.29 -20.83 -47.72
C SER A 60 0.88 -20.26 -47.55
N LYS A 61 0.18 -20.07 -48.67
CA LYS A 61 -1.26 -19.84 -48.65
C LYS A 61 -1.90 -21.21 -48.38
N THR A 62 -2.01 -21.57 -47.11
CA THR A 62 -2.97 -22.60 -46.70
C THR A 62 -4.35 -21.97 -46.70
N CYS A 63 -5.26 -22.58 -47.45
CA CYS A 63 -6.66 -22.22 -47.47
C CYS A 63 -7.28 -22.39 -46.07
N GLY A 64 -8.01 -21.36 -45.61
CA GLY A 64 -9.18 -21.56 -44.76
C GLY A 64 -9.08 -21.44 -43.23
N SER A 65 -7.99 -20.97 -42.61
CA SER A 65 -7.99 -20.67 -41.16
C SER A 65 -7.65 -19.22 -40.85
N GLY A 66 -8.44 -18.59 -39.99
CA GLY A 66 -8.21 -17.24 -39.51
C GLY A 66 -6.98 -17.17 -38.62
N ARG A 67 -6.28 -16.03 -38.65
CA ARG A 67 -5.13 -15.75 -37.78
C ARG A 67 -5.46 -14.62 -36.83
N HIS A 68 -4.84 -14.63 -35.65
CA HIS A 68 -4.88 -13.50 -34.73
C HIS A 68 -4.38 -12.24 -35.44
N LYS A 69 -5.15 -11.15 -35.35
CA LYS A 69 -4.79 -9.85 -35.91
C LYS A 69 -4.39 -8.91 -34.79
N LYS A 70 -3.26 -8.23 -34.94
CA LYS A 70 -2.78 -7.19 -33.99
C LYS A 70 -3.80 -6.06 -33.80
N GLU A 71 -4.61 -5.79 -34.82
CA GLU A 71 -5.71 -4.81 -34.76
C GLU A 71 -6.72 -5.11 -33.64
N TRP A 72 -6.91 -6.38 -33.27
CA TRP A 72 -7.82 -6.78 -32.19
C TRP A 72 -7.32 -6.40 -30.79
N GLU A 73 -6.05 -6.04 -30.65
CA GLU A 73 -5.46 -5.55 -29.40
C GLU A 73 -5.65 -4.03 -29.23
N SER A 74 -6.05 -3.33 -30.30
CA SER A 74 -6.18 -1.88 -30.26
C SER A 74 -7.38 -1.44 -29.39
N PRO A 75 -7.25 -0.32 -28.66
CA PRO A 75 -8.34 0.20 -27.83
C PRO A 75 -9.55 0.67 -28.64
N ASP A 76 -9.36 0.95 -29.94
CA ASP A 76 -10.42 1.44 -30.84
C ASP A 76 -11.25 0.31 -31.47
N PHE A 77 -10.77 -0.93 -31.41
CA PHE A 77 -11.45 -2.08 -31.99
C PHE A 77 -12.78 -2.39 -31.30
N GLU A 78 -13.87 -2.47 -32.06
CA GLU A 78 -15.25 -2.69 -31.58
C GLU A 78 -15.62 -1.82 -30.36
N LYS A 79 -15.38 -0.51 -30.47
CA LYS A 79 -15.73 0.49 -29.44
C LYS A 79 -15.05 0.22 -28.08
N GLY A 80 -13.88 -0.41 -28.08
CA GLY A 80 -13.11 -0.70 -26.88
C GLY A 80 -13.68 -1.83 -26.02
N ARG A 81 -14.69 -2.57 -26.49
CA ARG A 81 -15.32 -3.66 -25.72
C ARG A 81 -14.34 -4.76 -25.31
N TYR A 82 -13.29 -5.00 -26.11
CA TYR A 82 -12.30 -6.05 -25.85
C TYR A 82 -10.88 -5.53 -25.59
N ALA A 83 -10.74 -4.20 -25.44
CA ALA A 83 -9.46 -3.56 -25.21
C ALA A 83 -8.79 -4.15 -23.96
N GLY A 84 -7.57 -4.67 -24.13
CA GLY A 84 -6.79 -5.24 -23.04
C GLY A 84 -7.27 -6.59 -22.49
N LEU A 85 -8.27 -7.25 -23.11
CA LEU A 85 -8.77 -8.57 -22.70
C LEU A 85 -8.19 -9.73 -23.52
N ILE A 86 -7.64 -9.42 -24.70
CA ILE A 86 -7.14 -10.38 -25.68
C ILE A 86 -5.63 -10.19 -25.86
N LYS A 87 -4.90 -11.29 -25.92
CA LYS A 87 -3.47 -11.35 -26.24
C LYS A 87 -3.18 -12.45 -27.27
N PRO A 88 -2.04 -12.40 -27.96
CA PRO A 88 -1.60 -13.53 -28.79
C PRO A 88 -1.39 -14.77 -27.91
N SER A 89 -1.82 -15.94 -28.41
CA SER A 89 -1.62 -17.21 -27.71
C SER A 89 -0.20 -17.74 -27.93
N SER A 90 0.35 -18.44 -26.94
CA SER A 90 1.60 -19.21 -27.08
C SER A 90 1.47 -20.45 -27.97
N GLU A 91 0.24 -20.94 -28.17
CA GLU A 91 -0.06 -22.14 -28.96
C GLU A 91 0.03 -21.93 -30.48
N GLY A 92 0.14 -20.69 -30.93
CA GLY A 92 0.38 -20.35 -32.34
C GLY A 92 -0.51 -19.24 -32.91
N PRO A 93 -0.28 -18.85 -34.17
CA PRO A 93 -0.92 -17.70 -34.79
C PRO A 93 -2.42 -17.88 -35.11
N THR A 94 -2.92 -19.10 -34.98
CA THR A 94 -4.34 -19.46 -35.17
C THR A 94 -5.12 -19.45 -33.85
N HIS A 95 -4.48 -19.14 -32.72
CA HIS A 95 -5.10 -19.09 -31.41
C HIS A 95 -5.01 -17.69 -30.81
N THR A 96 -6.09 -17.24 -30.16
CA THR A 96 -6.13 -16.02 -29.34
C THR A 96 -6.23 -16.39 -27.86
N PHE A 97 -5.64 -15.61 -26.98
CA PHE A 97 -5.67 -15.86 -25.55
C PHE A 97 -6.60 -14.87 -24.84
N CYS A 98 -7.54 -15.39 -24.06
CA CYS A 98 -8.40 -14.59 -23.20
C CYS A 98 -7.78 -14.47 -21.80
N ILE A 99 -7.46 -13.25 -21.38
CA ILE A 99 -6.84 -12.94 -20.08
C ILE A 99 -7.74 -13.34 -18.89
N PRO A 100 -9.01 -12.92 -18.82
CA PRO A 100 -9.87 -13.26 -17.68
C PRO A 100 -10.19 -14.76 -17.58
N CYS A 101 -10.31 -15.47 -18.71
CA CYS A 101 -10.60 -16.91 -18.72
C CYS A 101 -9.36 -17.80 -18.64
N ARG A 102 -8.16 -17.26 -18.89
CA ARG A 102 -6.91 -18.00 -19.07
C ARG A 102 -7.02 -19.16 -20.07
N LYS A 103 -7.74 -18.96 -21.18
CA LYS A 103 -7.98 -19.98 -22.22
C LYS A 103 -7.54 -19.50 -23.59
N SER A 104 -7.00 -20.43 -24.37
CA SER A 104 -6.71 -20.28 -25.79
C SER A 104 -7.97 -20.60 -26.62
N ILE A 105 -8.34 -19.68 -27.51
CA ILE A 105 -9.51 -19.77 -28.40
C ILE A 105 -8.99 -19.90 -29.83
N LYS A 106 -9.38 -20.97 -30.52
CA LYS A 106 -9.03 -21.18 -31.93
C LYS A 106 -9.81 -20.20 -32.81
N VAL A 107 -9.10 -19.54 -33.72
CA VAL A 107 -9.68 -18.67 -34.75
C VAL A 107 -9.88 -19.51 -36.01
N THR A 108 -11.14 -19.80 -36.31
CA THR A 108 -11.51 -20.48 -37.56
C THR A 108 -11.68 -19.46 -38.68
N ALA A 109 -12.15 -19.88 -39.86
CA ALA A 109 -12.42 -18.98 -40.98
C ALA A 109 -13.38 -17.82 -40.60
N SER A 110 -14.22 -18.03 -39.58
CA SER A 110 -15.18 -17.06 -39.03
C SER A 110 -14.54 -15.89 -38.27
N GLY A 111 -13.22 -15.94 -38.06
CA GLY A 111 -12.42 -14.80 -37.59
C GLY A 111 -12.93 -14.21 -36.26
N VAL A 112 -13.53 -13.02 -36.36
CA VAL A 112 -13.99 -12.23 -35.21
C VAL A 112 -15.13 -12.90 -34.44
N TYR A 113 -15.92 -13.72 -35.14
CA TYR A 113 -17.08 -14.38 -34.54
C TYR A 113 -16.71 -15.32 -33.39
N ASP A 114 -15.61 -16.07 -33.52
CA ASP A 114 -15.24 -17.12 -32.57
C ASP A 114 -14.92 -16.56 -31.18
N PHE A 115 -14.25 -15.41 -31.12
CA PHE A 115 -14.02 -14.76 -29.83
C PHE A 115 -15.25 -13.98 -29.36
N ARG A 116 -16.05 -13.35 -30.23
CA ARG A 116 -17.34 -12.73 -29.81
C ARG A 116 -18.24 -13.74 -29.10
N ALA A 117 -18.39 -14.93 -29.66
CA ALA A 117 -19.14 -16.02 -29.05
C ALA A 117 -18.58 -16.38 -27.66
N HIS A 118 -17.26 -16.40 -27.49
CA HIS A 118 -16.62 -16.57 -26.18
C HIS A 118 -16.99 -15.45 -25.20
N PHE A 119 -17.00 -14.19 -25.65
CA PHE A 119 -17.34 -13.03 -24.81
C PHE A 119 -18.80 -13.03 -24.37
N ASP A 120 -19.71 -13.52 -25.22
CA ASP A 120 -21.13 -13.63 -24.89
C ASP A 120 -21.43 -14.82 -23.96
N THR A 121 -20.53 -15.80 -23.85
CA THR A 121 -20.72 -16.92 -22.93
C THR A 121 -20.81 -16.48 -21.47
N GLN A 122 -21.67 -17.16 -20.70
CA GLN A 122 -21.79 -16.94 -19.26
C GLN A 122 -20.49 -17.26 -18.49
N ALA A 123 -19.60 -18.08 -19.07
CA ALA A 123 -18.32 -18.42 -18.47
C ALA A 123 -17.42 -17.19 -18.32
N LEU A 124 -17.33 -16.35 -19.36
CA LEU A 124 -16.56 -15.12 -19.27
C LEU A 124 -17.17 -14.15 -18.24
N LYS A 125 -18.49 -13.95 -18.26
CA LYS A 125 -19.17 -13.05 -17.31
C LYS A 125 -18.86 -13.44 -15.86
N LYS A 126 -18.87 -14.75 -15.56
CA LYS A 126 -18.48 -15.28 -14.24
C LYS A 126 -17.00 -15.04 -13.91
N CYS A 127 -16.10 -15.18 -14.89
CA CYS A 127 -14.67 -14.89 -14.69
C CYS A 127 -14.42 -13.39 -14.45
N VAL A 128 -15.09 -12.52 -15.19
CA VAL A 128 -15.00 -11.04 -15.07
C VAL A 128 -15.61 -10.52 -13.78
N GLU A 129 -16.58 -11.22 -13.19
CA GLU A 129 -17.09 -10.85 -11.88
C GLU A 129 -16.12 -11.26 -10.78
N LYS A 130 -15.51 -12.46 -10.89
CA LYS A 130 -14.44 -12.91 -9.99
C LYS A 130 -13.27 -11.92 -10.02
N SER A 131 -12.74 -11.57 -11.21
CA SER A 131 -12.55 -10.17 -11.59
C SER A 131 -12.35 -9.13 -10.50
N LYS A 132 -13.50 -8.55 -10.18
CA LYS A 132 -13.62 -7.29 -9.47
C LYS A 132 -13.52 -7.51 -7.97
N THR A 133 -13.75 -8.74 -7.52
CA THR A 133 -13.68 -9.08 -6.09
C THR A 133 -12.26 -9.08 -5.56
N TYR A 134 -11.27 -9.38 -6.41
CA TYR A 134 -9.87 -9.29 -6.03
C TYR A 134 -9.31 -7.89 -6.28
N ARG A 135 -8.75 -7.28 -5.24
CA ARG A 135 -7.93 -6.07 -5.38
C ARG A 135 -6.61 -6.42 -6.05
N SER A 136 -5.99 -5.46 -6.74
CA SER A 136 -4.66 -5.68 -7.32
C SER A 136 -3.64 -5.96 -6.21
N MET A 137 -2.61 -6.74 -6.55
CA MET A 137 -1.51 -6.98 -5.61
C MET A 137 -0.77 -5.68 -5.26
N ASP A 138 -0.69 -4.74 -6.19
CA ASP A 138 -0.06 -3.42 -5.98
C ASP A 138 -0.76 -2.58 -4.90
N GLU A 139 -2.07 -2.77 -4.73
CA GLU A 139 -2.84 -2.09 -3.68
C GLU A 139 -2.57 -2.68 -2.29
N HIS A 140 -2.19 -3.96 -2.21
CA HIS A 140 -1.79 -4.60 -0.95
C HIS A 140 -0.40 -4.16 -0.50
N PHE A 141 0.48 -3.83 -1.44
CA PHE A 141 1.84 -3.39 -1.18
C PHE A 141 2.00 -1.89 -1.44
N GLN A 142 1.14 -1.06 -0.83
CA GLN A 142 1.49 0.35 -0.74
C GLN A 142 2.75 0.48 0.12
N PRO A 143 3.82 1.14 -0.38
CA PRO A 143 5.05 1.28 0.37
C PRO A 143 4.78 2.11 1.63
N ALA A 144 5.33 1.66 2.77
CA ALA A 144 5.18 2.27 4.09
C ALA A 144 5.54 3.77 4.15
N ALA A 145 6.19 4.32 3.12
CA ALA A 145 6.57 5.72 3.00
C ALA A 145 5.42 6.66 2.55
N ALA A 146 4.32 6.15 1.98
CA ALA A 146 3.23 7.00 1.45
C ALA A 146 2.10 7.26 2.47
N VAL A 147 2.04 6.50 3.56
CA VAL A 147 1.13 6.77 4.68
C VAL A 147 1.96 7.45 5.77
N LYS A 148 1.82 8.77 5.93
CA LYS A 148 2.17 9.37 7.21
C LYS A 148 1.29 8.67 8.25
N PRO A 149 1.85 7.90 9.21
CA PRO A 149 1.03 7.28 10.22
C PRO A 149 0.55 8.42 11.10
N THR A 150 -0.64 8.94 10.84
CA THR A 150 -1.35 9.66 11.89
C THR A 150 -1.67 8.61 12.93
N PRO A 151 -1.09 8.68 14.14
CA PRO A 151 -1.46 7.72 15.17
C PRO A 151 -2.97 7.87 15.34
N SER A 152 -3.70 6.78 15.15
CA SER A 152 -5.12 6.82 15.47
C SER A 152 -5.22 7.09 16.98
N ASN A 153 -6.19 7.90 17.40
CA ASN A 153 -6.41 8.16 18.82
C ASN A 153 -6.61 6.85 19.62
N ALA A 154 -7.08 5.78 18.96
CA ALA A 154 -7.15 4.44 19.52
C ALA A 154 -5.75 3.85 19.77
N THR A 155 -4.83 3.95 18.80
CA THR A 155 -3.45 3.48 18.97
C THR A 155 -2.74 4.19 20.13
N GLU A 156 -2.95 5.49 20.30
CA GLU A 156 -2.38 6.24 21.43
C GLU A 156 -2.92 5.72 22.77
N ALA A 157 -4.23 5.53 22.89
CA ALA A 157 -4.86 4.96 24.08
C ALA A 157 -4.35 3.54 24.40
N GLU A 158 -4.11 2.73 23.38
CA GLU A 158 -3.56 1.39 23.55
C GLU A 158 -2.11 1.42 24.06
N VAL A 159 -1.27 2.31 23.54
CA VAL A 159 0.12 2.46 24.01
C VAL A 159 0.15 2.95 25.46
N MET A 160 -0.67 3.94 25.83
CA MET A 160 -0.79 4.39 27.21
C MET A 160 -1.23 3.26 28.15
N PHE A 161 -2.19 2.44 27.74
CA PHE A 161 -2.60 1.27 28.51
C PHE A 161 -1.48 0.23 28.66
N CYS A 162 -0.72 -0.03 27.58
CA CYS A 162 0.42 -0.96 27.64
C CYS A 162 1.52 -0.45 28.58
N HIS A 163 1.73 0.87 28.62
CA HIS A 163 2.66 1.50 29.54
C HIS A 163 2.23 1.30 31.00
N PHE A 164 0.96 1.56 31.32
CA PHE A 164 0.37 1.30 32.64
C PHE A 164 0.54 -0.17 33.08
N VAL A 165 0.31 -1.12 32.17
CA VAL A 165 0.51 -2.55 32.47
C VAL A 165 1.97 -2.85 32.82
N ALA A 166 2.93 -2.24 32.12
CA ALA A 166 4.35 -2.43 32.36
C ALA A 166 4.81 -1.79 33.69
N GLU A 167 4.38 -0.57 33.98
CA GLU A 167 4.76 0.16 35.20
C GLU A 167 4.32 -0.57 36.48
N HIS A 168 3.12 -1.15 36.46
CA HIS A 168 2.55 -1.86 37.61
C HIS A 168 2.85 -3.36 37.62
N ASN A 169 3.69 -3.85 36.70
CA ASN A 169 4.00 -5.26 36.53
C ASN A 169 2.74 -6.15 36.48
N LEU A 170 1.70 -5.68 35.78
CA LEU A 170 0.44 -6.40 35.65
C LEU A 170 0.57 -7.50 34.61
N SER A 171 -0.14 -8.61 34.84
CA SER A 171 -0.22 -9.67 33.84
C SER A 171 -0.90 -9.16 32.56
N PRO A 172 -0.34 -9.40 31.36
CA PRO A 172 -0.98 -9.05 30.09
C PRO A 172 -2.35 -9.72 29.88
N LEU A 173 -2.73 -10.70 30.70
CA LEU A 173 -4.07 -11.30 30.70
C LEU A 173 -5.16 -10.30 31.12
N VAL A 174 -4.82 -9.30 31.93
CA VAL A 174 -5.77 -8.24 32.35
C VAL A 174 -6.29 -7.45 31.15
N ALA A 175 -5.49 -7.34 30.08
CA ALA A 175 -5.84 -6.64 28.85
C ALA A 175 -7.08 -7.23 28.15
N ASP A 176 -7.30 -8.54 28.26
CA ASP A 176 -8.43 -9.22 27.63
C ASP A 176 -9.76 -8.76 28.24
N HIS A 177 -9.83 -8.72 29.58
CA HIS A 177 -11.02 -8.25 30.32
C HIS A 177 -11.16 -6.73 30.25
N PHE A 178 -10.06 -6.00 30.27
CA PHE A 178 -10.06 -4.54 30.20
C PHE A 178 -10.63 -4.03 28.87
N THR A 179 -10.29 -4.69 27.75
CA THR A 179 -10.83 -4.34 26.43
C THR A 179 -12.36 -4.41 26.38
N ASP A 180 -12.94 -5.44 26.99
CA ASP A 180 -14.40 -5.61 27.04
C ASP A 180 -15.05 -4.62 28.01
N LEU A 181 -14.35 -4.26 29.09
CA LEU A 181 -14.79 -3.27 30.08
C LEU A 181 -14.84 -1.86 29.49
N VAL A 182 -13.81 -1.44 28.77
CA VAL A 182 -13.70 -0.09 28.16
C VAL A 182 -14.88 0.19 27.23
N LYS A 183 -15.29 -0.81 26.45
CA LYS A 183 -16.44 -0.70 25.54
C LYS A 183 -17.77 -0.52 26.26
N LYS A 184 -17.90 -1.12 27.45
CA LYS A 184 -19.10 -1.02 28.31
C LYS A 184 -19.10 0.28 29.12
N MET A 185 -17.93 0.73 29.59
CA MET A 185 -17.78 1.98 30.35
C MET A 185 -18.05 3.21 29.48
N PHE A 186 -17.61 3.19 28.22
CA PHE A 186 -17.70 4.34 27.32
C PHE A 186 -18.43 4.01 26.01
N PRO A 187 -19.75 3.77 26.05
CA PRO A 187 -20.51 3.36 24.88
C PRO A 187 -20.62 4.45 23.80
N GLN A 188 -20.45 5.72 24.17
CA GLN A 188 -20.54 6.87 23.24
C GLN A 188 -19.19 7.25 22.63
N CYS A 189 -18.08 6.79 23.20
CA CYS A 189 -16.75 7.14 22.71
C CYS A 189 -16.38 6.27 21.50
N THR A 190 -16.04 6.92 20.37
CA THR A 190 -15.57 6.22 19.17
C THR A 190 -14.22 5.54 19.40
N VAL A 191 -13.32 6.19 20.12
CA VAL A 191 -11.98 5.65 20.48
C VAL A 191 -12.12 4.38 21.34
N ALA A 192 -13.04 4.36 22.30
CA ALA A 192 -13.29 3.18 23.14
C ALA A 192 -13.86 1.98 22.34
N LYS A 193 -14.64 2.25 21.28
CA LYS A 193 -15.15 1.20 20.39
C LYS A 193 -14.03 0.58 19.56
N GLU A 194 -13.12 1.43 19.09
CA GLU A 194 -11.95 1.05 18.28
C GLU A 194 -10.82 0.43 19.11
N PHE A 195 -10.83 0.63 20.44
CA PHE A 195 -9.85 0.03 21.34
C PHE A 195 -9.88 -1.50 21.25
N ALA A 196 -8.74 -2.07 20.84
CA ALA A 196 -8.60 -3.50 20.60
C ALA A 196 -7.21 -3.97 21.04
N CYS A 197 -6.89 -3.78 22.33
CA CYS A 197 -5.64 -4.20 22.93
C CYS A 197 -5.83 -5.40 23.88
N LYS A 198 -5.73 -6.59 23.30
CA LYS A 198 -5.74 -7.87 24.01
C LYS A 198 -4.32 -8.37 24.29
N ARG A 199 -4.20 -9.46 25.06
CA ARG A 199 -2.93 -10.04 25.52
C ARG A 199 -1.79 -10.02 24.51
N THR A 200 -2.00 -10.55 23.30
CA THR A 200 -0.95 -10.66 22.28
C THR A 200 -0.45 -9.28 21.86
N LYS A 201 -1.38 -8.34 21.60
CA LYS A 201 -1.04 -6.99 21.18
C LYS A 201 -0.32 -6.24 22.30
N THR A 202 -0.81 -6.32 23.54
CA THR A 202 -0.15 -5.73 24.70
C THR A 202 1.27 -6.24 24.87
N THR A 203 1.46 -7.57 24.75
CA THR A 203 2.79 -8.18 24.89
C THR A 203 3.75 -7.72 23.79
N MET A 204 3.29 -7.61 22.55
CA MET A 204 4.12 -7.14 21.44
C MET A 204 4.47 -5.66 21.58
N VAL A 205 3.51 -4.80 21.94
CA VAL A 205 3.78 -3.37 22.17
C VAL A 205 4.81 -3.19 23.29
N ILE A 206 4.67 -3.93 24.40
CA ILE A 206 5.64 -3.86 25.50
C ILE A 206 7.03 -4.31 25.03
N LYS A 207 7.15 -5.45 24.35
CA LYS A 207 8.44 -6.03 23.94
C LYS A 207 9.11 -5.25 22.80
N ASP A 208 8.35 -4.87 21.79
CA ASP A 208 8.91 -4.37 20.53
C ASP A 208 9.01 -2.84 20.51
N THR A 209 8.18 -2.13 21.28
CA THR A 209 8.19 -0.66 21.29
C THR A 209 8.63 -0.05 22.61
N LEU A 210 8.06 -0.48 23.74
CA LEU A 210 8.36 0.14 25.03
C LEU A 210 9.73 -0.30 25.55
N ALA A 211 10.00 -1.60 25.56
CA ALA A 211 11.27 -2.13 26.05
C ALA A 211 12.50 -1.48 25.40
N PRO A 212 12.66 -1.41 24.06
CA PRO A 212 13.84 -0.79 23.46
C PRO A 212 13.96 0.70 23.80
N HIS A 213 12.85 1.41 23.92
CA HIS A 213 12.85 2.83 24.27
C HIS A 213 13.45 3.10 25.66
N TYR A 214 13.25 2.19 26.62
CA TYR A 214 13.83 2.30 27.96
C TYR A 214 15.20 1.62 28.10
N THR A 215 15.42 0.49 27.42
CA THR A 215 16.67 -0.27 27.57
C THR A 215 17.84 0.37 26.84
N LEU A 216 17.62 0.99 25.67
CA LEU A 216 18.71 1.56 24.87
C LEU A 216 19.45 2.71 25.59
N PRO A 217 18.77 3.71 26.18
CA PRO A 217 19.44 4.75 26.97
C PRO A 217 20.20 4.20 28.16
N VAL A 218 19.66 3.18 28.83
CA VAL A 218 20.33 2.51 29.96
C VAL A 218 21.61 1.82 29.49
N ILE A 219 21.57 1.09 28.37
CA ILE A 219 22.74 0.44 27.78
C ILE A 219 23.80 1.48 27.39
N GLU A 220 23.40 2.61 26.83
CA GLU A 220 24.32 3.69 26.46
C GLU A 220 24.97 4.32 27.70
N ALA A 221 24.19 4.57 28.76
CA ALA A 221 24.73 5.05 30.04
C ALA A 221 25.72 4.06 30.66
N MET A 222 25.42 2.75 30.61
CA MET A 222 26.31 1.70 31.11
C MET A 222 27.62 1.57 30.29
N ARG A 223 27.62 1.92 29.00
CA ARG A 223 28.82 1.91 28.16
C ARG A 223 29.75 3.08 28.45
N ASN A 224 29.19 4.23 28.84
CA ASN A 224 29.91 5.49 28.98
C ASN A 224 30.44 5.76 30.40
N GLY A 225 30.06 4.96 31.39
CA GLY A 225 30.49 5.19 32.77
C GLY A 225 30.50 3.92 33.64
N PRO A 226 31.15 3.97 34.82
CA PRO A 226 31.09 2.89 35.79
C PRO A 226 29.64 2.73 36.29
N PHE A 227 29.16 1.48 36.37
CA PHE A 227 27.85 1.16 36.91
C PHE A 227 27.96 0.10 38.00
N THR A 228 26.95 0.05 38.86
CA THR A 228 26.81 -0.97 39.90
C THR A 228 25.50 -1.73 39.67
N ILE A 229 25.49 -3.02 39.98
CA ILE A 229 24.30 -3.86 39.90
C ILE A 229 24.03 -4.42 41.30
N MET A 230 22.78 -4.30 41.74
CA MET A 230 22.32 -4.95 42.96
C MET A 230 21.72 -6.30 42.55
N ILE A 231 22.27 -7.38 43.10
CA ILE A 231 21.78 -8.75 42.90
C ILE A 231 21.02 -9.11 44.16
N ASP A 232 19.71 -9.32 44.03
CA ASP A 232 18.88 -9.89 45.09
C ASP A 232 18.82 -11.41 44.87
N GLU A 233 19.07 -12.19 45.92
CA GLU A 233 19.09 -13.66 45.90
C GLU A 233 17.69 -14.24 46.20
#